data_AF-A0A059FT06-F1
#
_entry.id   AF-A0A059FT06-F1
#
_cell.length_a   1.000
_cell.length_b   1.000
_cell.length_c   1.000
_cell.angle_alpha   90.00
_cell.angle_beta   90.00
_cell.angle_gamma   90.00
#
_symmetry.space_group_name_H-M   'P 1'
#
loop_
_entity.id
_entity.type
_entity.pdbx_description
1 polymer ?
#
loop_
_entity_poly.entity_id
_entity_poly.type
_entity_poly.pdbx_seq_one_letter_code
_entity_poly.pdbx_strand_id
1 'polypeptide(L)'
;MSSAIGAAIFVAACGGSAPVFDGRVAPETVVAAVEKDLGITCVDEGGDATIRCDRDDPQSMMIQVTIQIYEEEGVREMSLISIDHSSIERQSTVNLLKRFGFSESDFDSVTKEGQRLTVGDFTMDAQNRQEIVIYAN
;
A
#
# COMPACT_ATOMS: atom_id res chain seq x y z
N MET A 1 39.39 -16.84 18.86
CA MET A 1 37.96 -16.70 19.20
C MET A 1 37.68 -15.20 19.09
N SER A 2 37.57 -14.68 17.86
CA SER A 2 36.34 -14.55 17.06
C SER A 2 35.31 -13.61 17.69
N SER A 3 35.25 -12.44 17.04
CA SER A 3 34.08 -11.59 16.76
C SER A 3 33.52 -10.65 17.83
N ALA A 4 33.77 -9.37 17.55
CA ALA A 4 32.96 -8.22 17.94
C ALA A 4 31.65 -8.19 17.12
N ILE A 5 30.52 -7.87 17.76
CA ILE A 5 29.28 -7.32 17.17
C ILE A 5 28.62 -6.57 18.35
N GLY A 6 28.33 -5.28 18.35
CA GLY A 6 27.84 -4.43 17.28
C GLY A 6 26.53 -3.83 17.78
N ALA A 7 26.60 -2.86 18.70
CA ALA A 7 25.42 -2.13 19.16
C ALA A 7 25.14 -0.99 18.18
N ALA A 8 24.31 -1.26 17.17
CA ALA A 8 23.72 -0.22 16.35
C ALA A 8 22.65 0.50 17.19
N ILE A 9 23.01 1.68 17.69
CA ILE A 9 22.07 2.63 18.28
C ILE A 9 21.27 3.21 17.11
N PHE A 10 19.99 2.84 17.01
CA PHE A 10 19.06 3.47 16.08
C PHE A 10 18.80 4.91 16.54
N VAL A 11 19.34 5.86 15.77
CA VAL A 11 19.07 7.29 15.93
C VAL A 11 17.63 7.53 15.50
N ALA A 12 16.76 7.85 16.46
CA ALA A 12 15.46 8.43 16.20
C ALA A 12 15.66 9.83 15.59
N ALA A 13 15.61 9.91 14.26
CA ALA A 13 15.53 11.17 13.55
C ALA A 13 14.06 11.61 13.44
N CYS A 14 13.71 12.68 14.15
CA CYS A 14 12.53 13.48 13.85
C CYS A 14 12.63 13.94 12.38
N GLY A 15 11.66 13.55 11.54
CA GLY A 15 11.65 13.83 10.09
C GLY A 15 11.75 12.61 9.18
N GLY A 16 11.71 11.38 9.75
CA GLY A 16 11.70 10.15 8.97
C GLY A 16 10.46 10.04 8.08
N SER A 17 10.67 10.05 6.77
CA SER A 17 9.70 9.54 5.79
C SER A 17 9.17 8.19 6.29
N ALA A 18 7.88 7.93 6.10
CA ALA A 18 7.29 6.64 6.46
C ALA A 18 8.14 5.50 5.87
N PRO A 19 8.37 4.40 6.60
CA PRO A 19 9.18 3.30 6.09
C PRO A 19 8.58 2.79 4.78
N VAL A 20 9.47 2.54 3.82
CA VAL A 20 9.13 1.89 2.55
C VAL A 20 8.99 0.40 2.84
N PHE A 21 7.96 -0.22 2.25
CA PHE A 21 7.67 -1.64 2.31
C PHE A 21 8.71 -2.44 1.52
N ASP A 22 8.92 -3.67 1.96
CA ASP A 22 9.62 -4.72 1.22
C ASP A 22 8.62 -5.77 0.72
N GLY A 23 9.03 -6.65 -0.19
CA GLY A 23 8.13 -7.49 -1.00
C GLY A 23 7.13 -8.40 -0.28
N ARG A 24 7.21 -8.54 1.04
CA ARG A 24 6.25 -9.31 1.86
C ARG A 24 5.67 -8.45 2.95
N VAL A 25 4.53 -7.82 2.65
CA VAL A 25 3.87 -6.90 3.59
C VAL A 25 2.71 -7.60 4.27
N ALA A 26 2.71 -7.62 5.60
CA ALA A 26 1.56 -8.09 6.36
C ALA A 26 0.33 -7.21 6.07
N PRO A 27 -0.87 -7.79 5.86
CA PRO A 27 -2.08 -7.03 5.55
C PRO A 27 -2.37 -5.90 6.55
N GLU A 28 -2.13 -6.13 7.83
CA GLU A 28 -2.36 -5.16 8.91
C GLU A 28 -1.43 -3.94 8.80
N THR A 29 -0.23 -4.12 8.23
CA THR A 29 0.69 -3.02 7.96
C THR A 29 0.20 -2.16 6.79
N VAL A 30 -0.37 -2.78 5.75
CA VAL A 30 -0.97 -2.08 4.63
C VAL A 30 -2.24 -1.34 5.08
N VAL A 31 -3.11 -1.98 5.86
CA VAL A 31 -4.29 -1.35 6.46
C VAL A 31 -3.91 -0.11 7.25
N ALA A 32 -2.98 -0.23 8.20
CA ALA A 32 -2.58 0.92 9.01
C ALA A 32 -2.00 2.07 8.18
N ALA A 33 -1.34 1.78 7.05
CA ALA A 33 -0.87 2.80 6.12
C ALA A 33 -2.01 3.44 5.33
N VAL A 34 -2.95 2.65 4.83
CA VAL A 34 -4.14 3.13 4.11
C VAL A 34 -4.97 4.05 5.00
N GLU A 35 -5.29 3.62 6.22
CA GLU A 35 -6.10 4.40 7.14
C GLU A 35 -5.41 5.71 7.52
N LYS A 36 -4.10 5.64 7.80
CA LYS A 36 -3.31 6.82 8.18
C LYS A 36 -3.16 7.83 7.04
N ASP A 37 -2.81 7.35 5.84
CA ASP A 37 -2.40 8.23 4.75
C ASP A 37 -3.60 8.71 3.92
N LEU A 38 -4.67 7.93 3.83
CA LEU A 38 -5.88 8.28 3.08
C LEU A 38 -7.01 8.82 3.96
N GLY A 39 -6.95 8.61 5.28
CA GLY A 39 -8.00 9.04 6.21
C GLY A 39 -9.32 8.29 6.01
N ILE A 40 -9.23 7.01 5.67
CA ILE A 40 -10.37 6.10 5.48
C ILE A 40 -10.30 4.96 6.49
N THR A 41 -11.38 4.22 6.69
CA THR A 41 -11.44 3.10 7.63
C THR A 41 -11.46 1.79 6.85
N CYS A 42 -10.68 0.80 7.29
CA CYS A 42 -10.66 -0.53 6.70
C CYS A 42 -11.49 -1.51 7.54
N VAL A 43 -12.29 -2.34 6.87
CA VAL A 43 -13.07 -3.40 7.48
C VAL A 43 -12.67 -4.72 6.84
N ASP A 44 -12.17 -5.64 7.66
CA ASP A 44 -12.08 -7.06 7.33
C ASP A 44 -13.47 -7.66 7.59
N GLU A 45 -14.20 -7.99 6.54
CA GLU A 45 -15.56 -8.57 6.66
C GLU A 45 -15.52 -10.02 7.15
N GLY A 46 -14.33 -10.63 7.29
CA GLY A 46 -14.13 -11.97 7.82
C GLY A 46 -14.59 -13.04 6.83
N GLY A 47 -13.66 -13.88 6.38
CA GLY A 47 -13.95 -15.04 5.53
C GLY A 47 -13.60 -14.87 4.05
N ASP A 48 -13.27 -13.65 3.61
CA ASP A 48 -12.73 -13.38 2.30
C ASP A 48 -11.25 -12.99 2.40
N ALA A 49 -10.44 -13.41 1.43
CA ALA A 49 -9.04 -13.00 1.30
C ALA A 49 -8.92 -11.53 0.84
N THR A 50 -9.76 -10.65 1.37
CA THR A 50 -9.96 -9.28 0.92
C THR A 50 -10.41 -8.38 2.07
N ILE A 51 -9.72 -7.27 2.25
CA ILE A 51 -10.08 -6.17 3.16
C ILE A 51 -10.55 -5.00 2.31
N ARG A 52 -11.64 -4.34 2.71
CA ARG A 52 -12.19 -3.16 2.02
C ARG A 52 -12.01 -1.93 2.88
N CYS A 53 -11.67 -0.81 2.26
CA CYS A 53 -11.55 0.47 2.98
C CYS A 53 -12.37 1.58 2.30
N ASP A 54 -13.08 2.34 3.11
CA ASP A 54 -13.96 3.44 2.70
C ASP A 54 -14.06 4.51 3.80
N ARG A 55 -14.54 5.72 3.47
CA ARG A 55 -14.79 6.80 4.43
C ARG A 55 -16.05 6.52 5.24
N ASP A 56 -15.90 6.01 6.47
CA ASP A 56 -16.80 6.15 7.63
C ASP A 56 -18.33 6.14 7.36
N ASP A 57 -18.79 5.46 6.32
CA ASP A 57 -20.19 5.19 6.04
C ASP A 57 -20.32 3.69 5.75
N PRO A 58 -20.75 2.89 6.74
CA PRO A 58 -20.98 1.46 6.56
C PRO A 58 -22.11 1.14 5.56
N GLN A 59 -22.82 2.15 5.02
CA GLN A 59 -23.78 2.01 3.93
C GLN A 59 -23.27 2.53 2.58
N SER A 60 -22.07 3.12 2.53
CA SER A 60 -21.45 3.54 1.29
C SER A 60 -21.09 2.32 0.45
N MET A 61 -21.52 2.33 -0.81
CA MET A 61 -21.15 1.32 -1.80
C MET A 61 -19.85 1.69 -2.53
N MET A 62 -19.17 2.77 -2.14
CA MET A 62 -17.99 3.29 -2.83
C MET A 62 -16.69 2.76 -2.21
N ILE A 63 -16.34 1.52 -2.55
CA ILE A 63 -15.05 0.95 -2.12
C ILE A 63 -13.92 1.77 -2.75
N GLN A 64 -13.17 2.50 -1.93
CA GLN A 64 -12.05 3.34 -2.39
C GLN A 64 -10.75 2.55 -2.46
N VAL A 65 -10.57 1.59 -1.55
CA VAL A 65 -9.41 0.71 -1.52
C VAL A 65 -9.83 -0.73 -1.27
N THR A 66 -9.23 -1.65 -2.02
CA THR A 66 -9.36 -3.10 -1.81
C THR A 66 -7.97 -3.69 -1.60
N ILE A 67 -7.76 -4.41 -0.51
CA ILE A 67 -6.50 -5.12 -0.22
C ILE A 67 -6.78 -6.61 -0.31
N GLN A 68 -6.19 -7.30 -1.28
CA GLN A 68 -6.23 -8.74 -1.39
C GLN A 68 -5.09 -9.36 -0.58
N ILE A 69 -5.42 -10.47 0.08
CA ILE A 69 -4.52 -11.22 0.95
C ILE A 69 -4.19 -12.54 0.29
N TYR A 70 -2.92 -12.93 0.35
CA TYR A 70 -2.47 -14.29 0.11
C TYR A 70 -2.21 -14.96 1.46
N GLU A 71 -2.73 -16.16 1.65
CA GLU A 71 -2.47 -16.98 2.83
C GLU A 71 -1.94 -18.35 2.42
N GLU A 72 -0.70 -18.65 2.81
CA GLU A 72 -0.05 -19.94 2.59
C GLU A 72 0.70 -20.35 3.85
N GLU A 73 0.53 -21.60 4.28
CA GLU A 73 1.21 -22.18 5.46
C GLU A 73 1.07 -21.33 6.74
N GLY A 74 -0.04 -20.59 6.89
CA GLY A 74 -0.31 -19.72 8.04
C GLY A 74 0.38 -18.35 7.98
N VAL A 75 1.06 -18.03 6.88
CA VAL A 75 1.62 -16.71 6.59
C VAL A 75 0.60 -15.92 5.78
N ARG A 76 0.20 -14.75 6.27
CA ARG A 76 -0.70 -13.81 5.58
C ARG A 76 0.10 -12.64 5.06
N GLU A 77 0.02 -12.40 3.75
CA GLU A 77 0.72 -11.33 3.05
C GLU A 77 -0.26 -10.60 2.12
N MET A 78 -0.04 -9.31 1.88
CA MET A 78 -0.77 -8.59 0.84
C MET A 78 -0.31 -9.09 -0.54
N SER A 79 -1.27 -9.53 -1.36
CA SER A 79 -1.00 -9.93 -2.74
C SER A 79 -1.24 -8.79 -3.72
N LEU A 80 -2.27 -7.99 -3.47
CA LEU A 80 -2.64 -6.85 -4.30
C LEU A 80 -3.31 -5.77 -3.47
N ILE A 81 -3.07 -4.51 -3.78
CA ILE A 81 -3.89 -3.38 -3.36
C ILE A 81 -4.42 -2.67 -4.60
N SER A 82 -5.71 -2.37 -4.57
CA SER A 82 -6.43 -1.61 -5.59
C SER A 82 -6.91 -0.31 -4.98
N ILE A 83 -6.69 0.82 -5.67
CA ILE A 83 -6.99 2.17 -5.18
C ILE A 83 -7.75 2.91 -6.26
N ASP A 84 -9.02 3.25 -6.02
CA ASP A 84 -9.75 4.22 -6.84
C ASP A 84 -9.22 5.63 -6.55
N HIS A 85 -8.17 6.01 -7.29
CA HIS A 85 -7.51 7.31 -7.11
C HIS A 85 -8.36 8.48 -7.57
N SER A 86 -9.47 8.24 -8.30
CA SER A 86 -10.36 9.29 -8.78
C SER A 86 -11.27 9.86 -7.69
N SER A 87 -11.52 9.09 -6.62
CA SER A 87 -12.35 9.49 -5.47
C SER A 87 -11.54 9.90 -4.23
N ILE A 88 -10.21 9.81 -4.31
CA ILE A 88 -9.27 10.11 -3.22
C ILE A 88 -8.43 11.35 -3.58
N GLU A 89 -8.06 12.15 -2.58
CA GLU A 89 -7.16 13.28 -2.81
C GLU A 89 -5.81 12.78 -3.34
N ARG A 90 -5.38 13.34 -4.49
CA ARG A 90 -4.14 12.97 -5.16
C ARG A 90 -2.94 12.91 -4.21
N GLN A 91 -2.77 13.90 -3.35
CA GLN A 91 -1.61 13.97 -2.46
C GLN A 91 -1.60 12.83 -1.44
N SER A 92 -2.77 12.45 -0.93
CA SER A 92 -2.94 11.30 -0.03
C SER A 92 -2.58 9.99 -0.73
N THR A 93 -3.08 9.79 -1.96
CA THR A 93 -2.71 8.63 -2.78
C THR A 93 -1.20 8.57 -3.00
N VAL A 94 -0.57 9.68 -3.40
CA VAL A 94 0.88 9.76 -3.60
C VAL A 94 1.66 9.48 -2.32
N ASN A 95 1.16 9.90 -1.15
CA ASN A 95 1.81 9.62 0.13
C ASN A 95 1.80 8.11 0.45
N LEU A 96 0.68 7.43 0.20
CA LEU A 96 0.60 5.97 0.32
C LEU A 96 1.53 5.28 -0.68
N LEU A 97 1.55 5.71 -1.94
CA LEU A 97 2.39 5.13 -3.00
C LEU A 97 3.89 5.20 -2.69
N LYS A 98 4.36 6.24 -2.01
CA LYS A 98 5.75 6.35 -1.55
C LYS A 98 6.17 5.21 -0.64
N ARG A 99 5.22 4.60 0.09
CA ARG A 99 5.52 3.40 0.91
C ARG A 99 5.81 2.18 0.06
N PHE A 100 5.34 2.12 -1.17
CA PHE A 100 5.69 1.08 -2.13
C PHE A 100 6.92 1.45 -2.98
N GLY A 101 7.57 2.57 -2.69
CA GLY A 101 8.74 3.06 -3.42
C GLY A 101 8.41 3.92 -4.64
N PHE A 102 7.13 4.15 -4.95
CA PHE A 102 6.73 4.97 -6.10
C PHE A 102 6.74 6.47 -5.78
N SER A 103 7.20 7.24 -6.75
CA SER A 103 7.24 8.70 -6.71
C SER A 103 5.96 9.34 -7.28
N GLU A 104 5.82 10.66 -7.16
CA GLU A 104 4.73 11.38 -7.82
C GLU A 104 4.83 11.33 -9.35
N SER A 105 6.04 11.32 -9.91
CA SER A 105 6.22 11.14 -11.35
C SER A 105 5.74 9.76 -11.81
N ASP A 106 5.95 8.71 -11.00
CA ASP A 106 5.47 7.36 -11.31
C ASP A 106 3.94 7.32 -11.31
N PHE A 107 3.28 8.00 -10.36
CA PHE A 107 1.82 8.15 -10.37
C PHE A 107 1.33 8.76 -11.69
N ASP A 108 1.99 9.81 -12.18
CA ASP A 108 1.61 10.45 -13.44
C ASP A 108 1.84 9.54 -14.66
N SER A 109 2.98 8.85 -14.72
CA SER A 109 3.27 7.90 -15.79
C SER A 109 2.25 6.76 -15.83
N VAL A 110 1.82 6.25 -14.68
CA VAL A 110 0.81 5.18 -14.63
C VAL A 110 -0.59 5.72 -14.97
N THR A 111 -1.04 6.81 -14.35
CA THR A 111 -2.43 7.27 -14.47
C THR A 111 -2.74 8.05 -15.74
N LYS A 112 -1.78 8.80 -16.28
CA LYS A 112 -1.98 9.63 -17.48
C LYS A 112 -1.53 8.92 -18.75
N GLU A 113 -0.39 8.23 -18.68
CA GLU A 113 0.25 7.62 -19.84
C GLU A 113 -0.08 6.13 -19.96
N GLY A 114 -0.68 5.52 -18.92
CA GLY A 114 -1.06 4.11 -18.92
C GLY A 114 0.15 3.18 -18.87
N GLN A 115 1.28 3.65 -18.33
CA GLN A 115 2.45 2.81 -18.17
C GLN A 115 2.25 1.83 -17.01
N ARG A 116 2.86 0.65 -17.14
CA ARG A 116 3.07 -0.28 -16.03
C ARG A 116 4.51 -0.12 -15.55
N LEU A 117 4.70 0.09 -14.25
CA LEU A 117 6.01 0.38 -13.66
C LEU A 117 6.35 -0.62 -12.56
N THR A 118 7.59 -1.07 -12.51
CA THR A 118 8.11 -1.94 -11.44
C THR A 118 9.25 -1.22 -10.73
N VAL A 119 9.14 -1.08 -9.41
CA VAL A 119 10.14 -0.45 -8.54
C VAL A 119 10.38 -1.37 -7.35
N GLY A 120 11.61 -1.87 -7.21
CA GLY A 120 11.94 -2.85 -6.19
C GLY A 120 11.05 -4.08 -6.30
N ASP A 121 10.39 -4.44 -5.20
CA ASP A 121 9.56 -5.63 -5.10
C ASP A 121 8.13 -5.43 -5.62
N PHE A 122 7.73 -4.19 -5.96
CA PHE A 122 6.36 -3.87 -6.33
C PHE A 122 6.22 -3.47 -7.78
N THR A 123 5.08 -3.85 -8.36
CA THR A 123 4.64 -3.37 -9.66
C THR A 123 3.36 -2.56 -9.49
N MET A 124 3.30 -1.38 -10.09
CA MET A 124 2.15 -0.50 -10.18
C MET A 124 1.62 -0.46 -11.62
N ASP A 125 0.30 -0.56 -11.76
CA ASP A 125 -0.40 -0.52 -13.06
C ASP A 125 -1.72 0.25 -12.92
N ALA A 126 -2.28 0.71 -14.04
CA ALA A 126 -3.56 1.39 -14.09
C ALA A 126 -4.64 0.47 -14.69
N GLN A 127 -5.67 0.17 -13.92
CA GLN A 127 -6.89 -0.47 -14.45
C GLN A 127 -7.92 0.61 -14.78
N ASN A 128 -8.46 0.56 -16.00
CA ASN A 128 -9.48 1.48 -16.50
C ASN A 128 -9.14 2.99 -16.33
N ARG A 129 -7.85 3.33 -16.13
CA ARG A 129 -7.31 4.68 -15.84
C ARG A 129 -7.78 5.35 -14.54
N GLN A 130 -8.78 4.80 -13.86
CA GLN A 130 -9.35 5.34 -12.61
C GLN A 130 -8.86 4.59 -11.38
N GLU A 131 -8.33 3.39 -11.57
CA GLU A 131 -7.88 2.52 -10.50
C GLU A 131 -6.38 2.25 -10.67
N ILE A 132 -5.63 2.40 -9.57
CA ILE A 132 -4.24 1.97 -9.49
C ILE A 132 -4.25 0.61 -8.80
N VAL A 133 -3.54 -0.35 -9.39
CA VAL A 133 -3.27 -1.63 -8.77
C VAL A 133 -1.78 -1.74 -8.47
N ILE A 134 -1.46 -2.29 -7.29
CA ILE A 134 -0.10 -2.57 -6.87
C ILE A 134 -0.04 -4.00 -6.37
N TYR A 135 0.96 -4.76 -6.77
CA TYR A 135 1.18 -6.14 -6.31
C TYR A 135 2.67 -6.42 -6.20
N ALA A 136 3.01 -7.37 -5.32
CA ALA A 136 4.37 -7.87 -5.16
C ALA A 136 4.75 -8.80 -6.33
N ASN A 137 6.05 -8.84 -6.66
CA ASN A 137 6.63 -9.72 -7.68
C ASN A 137 7.13 -11.06 -7.12
#